data_AF-A0A0B1REV8-F1
#
_entry.id   AF-A0A0B1REV8-F1
#
_cell.length_a   1.000
_cell.length_b   1.000
_cell.length_c   1.000
_cell.angle_alpha   90.00
_cell.angle_beta   90.00
_cell.angle_gamma   90.00
#
_symmetry.space_group_name_H-M   'P 1'
#
loop_
_entity.id
_entity.type
_entity.pdbx_description
1 polymer ?
#
loop_
_entity_poly.entity_id
_entity_poly.type
_entity_poly.pdbx_seq_one_letter_code
_entity_poly.pdbx_strand_id
1 'polypeptide(L)'
;MGMATNSMQSRGVTLTLYRKYLAKRFFRISVPYYFAVIFWIVAVNIFHLLPKSAGLIDIFTHVLYIHNFNIKTMYSISGVFWSLAVEMQFYLMLPVLMVIFNSDIKRVLLVIFLFGLSLSIHLIASDNVILTWGIASYLYVFILGWVLYLKKDALKGYLSGRAQLYFLIALYVSMMCIDPIYIKVNKFYELLVSSVFGLLMVSVMSQSITQNLRNSFFVRFFSWIGRMSFSIYLYNYIYVAFGFPSKSSYGIPLVAFILVFGIFMYYMVESPYEIIRKRNFNSSAMSTK
;
A
#
# COMPACT_ATOMS: atom_id res chain seq x y z
N MET A 1 10.22 11.82 -0.34
CA MET A 1 9.80 12.21 1.02
C MET A 1 9.35 13.66 1.01
N GLY A 2 8.31 14.03 1.78
CA GLY A 2 7.87 15.42 1.88
C GLY A 2 8.76 16.23 2.84
N MET A 3 8.77 17.56 2.70
CA MET A 3 9.57 18.46 3.55
C MET A 3 9.44 18.18 5.06
N ALA A 4 8.24 17.82 5.54
CA ALA A 4 7.99 17.49 6.94
C ALA A 4 8.75 16.23 7.42
N THR A 5 8.94 15.25 6.54
CA THR A 5 9.61 13.98 6.88
C THR A 5 11.12 14.19 7.00
N ASN A 6 11.70 15.04 6.16
CA ASN A 6 13.11 15.40 6.22
C ASN A 6 13.42 16.29 7.44
N SER A 7 12.51 17.21 7.79
CA SER A 7 12.67 18.04 9.00
C SER A 7 12.54 17.24 10.29
N MET A 8 11.71 16.19 10.32
CA MET A 8 11.60 15.29 11.47
C MET A 8 12.90 14.52 11.74
N GLN A 9 13.63 14.15 10.69
CA GLN A 9 14.92 13.46 10.84
C GLN A 9 16.03 14.38 11.34
N SER A 10 16.01 15.68 10.99
CA SER A 10 17.08 16.62 11.35
C SER A 10 16.82 17.42 12.63
N ARG A 11 15.56 17.70 12.98
CA ARG A 11 15.20 18.57 14.12
C ARG A 11 14.37 17.87 15.21
N GLY A 12 14.15 16.57 15.09
CA GLY A 12 13.24 15.81 15.97
C GLY A 12 11.77 15.98 15.60
N VAL A 13 10.90 15.17 16.22
CA VAL A 13 9.45 15.19 15.96
C VAL A 13 8.77 16.17 16.91
N THR A 14 8.29 17.30 16.38
CA THR A 14 7.36 18.17 17.12
C THR A 14 5.92 17.76 16.88
N LEU A 15 5.03 18.03 17.84
CA LEU A 15 3.60 17.72 17.74
C LEU A 15 2.96 18.35 16.48
N THR A 16 3.35 19.57 16.14
CA THR A 16 2.84 20.29 14.97
C THR A 16 3.27 19.62 13.66
N LEU A 17 4.53 19.20 13.57
CA LEU A 17 5.06 18.44 12.43
C LEU A 17 4.34 17.10 12.29
N TYR A 18 4.15 16.39 13.40
CA TYR A 18 3.45 15.10 13.45
C TYR A 18 1.99 15.22 12.98
N ARG A 19 1.24 16.19 13.53
CA ARG A 19 -0.15 16.48 13.10
C ARG A 19 -0.24 16.84 11.62
N LYS A 20 0.66 17.69 11.12
CA LYS A 20 0.70 18.08 9.69
C LYS A 20 1.00 16.88 8.79
N TYR A 21 1.89 15.99 9.21
CA TYR A 21 2.19 14.75 8.50
C TYR A 21 0.97 13.83 8.45
N LEU A 22 0.34 13.54 9.60
CA LEU A 22 -0.83 12.67 9.67
C LEU A 22 -2.01 13.22 8.88
N ALA A 23 -2.32 14.51 9.01
CA ALA A 23 -3.42 15.12 8.28
C ALA A 23 -3.23 14.96 6.76
N LYS A 24 -2.02 15.22 6.23
CA LYS A 24 -1.73 15.06 4.80
C LYS A 24 -1.96 13.64 4.30
N ARG A 25 -1.67 12.63 5.11
CA ARG A 25 -1.80 11.21 4.78
C ARG A 25 -3.23 10.71 4.94
N PHE A 26 -3.85 11.03 6.08
CA PHE A 26 -5.23 10.73 6.38
C PHE A 26 -6.14 11.24 5.25
N PHE A 27 -6.08 12.53 4.92
CA PHE A 27 -6.93 13.09 3.87
C PHE A 27 -6.66 12.51 2.48
N ARG A 28 -5.42 12.08 2.18
CA ARG A 28 -5.12 11.45 0.89
C ARG A 28 -5.88 10.13 0.71
N ILE A 29 -6.08 9.37 1.79
CA ILE A 29 -6.71 8.03 1.75
C ILE A 29 -8.20 8.10 2.09
N SER A 30 -8.56 8.88 3.12
CA SER A 30 -9.87 8.79 3.77
C SER A 30 -11.03 9.15 2.86
N VAL A 31 -10.90 10.18 2.02
CA VAL A 31 -12.00 10.60 1.15
C VAL A 31 -12.37 9.53 0.12
N PRO A 32 -11.46 9.12 -0.80
CA PRO A 32 -11.78 8.03 -1.73
C PRO A 32 -12.19 6.74 -1.02
N TYR A 33 -11.57 6.41 0.11
CA TYR A 33 -11.94 5.23 0.90
C TYR A 33 -13.36 5.30 1.47
N TYR A 34 -13.79 6.42 2.04
CA TYR A 34 -15.15 6.54 2.60
C TYR A 34 -16.23 6.46 1.53
N PHE A 35 -15.99 6.99 0.34
CA PHE A 35 -16.89 6.76 -0.81
C PHE A 35 -16.95 5.28 -1.17
N ALA A 36 -15.82 4.56 -1.16
CA ALA A 36 -15.82 3.13 -1.40
C ALA A 36 -16.53 2.34 -0.28
N VAL A 37 -16.40 2.75 0.99
CA VAL A 37 -17.14 2.16 2.11
C VAL A 37 -18.65 2.32 1.89
N ILE A 38 -19.12 3.52 1.52
CA ILE A 38 -20.53 3.77 1.21
C ILE A 38 -21.00 2.90 0.05
N PHE A 39 -20.23 2.85 -1.04
CA PHE A 39 -20.51 2.00 -2.20
C PHE A 39 -20.69 0.54 -1.79
N TRP A 40 -19.76 0.00 -1.00
CA TRP A 40 -19.83 -1.39 -0.57
C TRP A 40 -20.96 -1.66 0.42
N ILE A 41 -21.28 -0.73 1.33
CA ILE A 41 -22.45 -0.86 2.20
C ILE A 41 -23.74 -0.96 1.37
N VAL A 42 -23.89 -0.11 0.36
CA VAL A 42 -25.03 -0.16 -0.57
C VAL A 42 -25.04 -1.48 -1.33
N ALA A 43 -23.91 -1.88 -1.89
CA ALA A 43 -23.74 -3.14 -2.62
C ALA A 43 -24.11 -4.38 -1.79
N VAL A 44 -23.73 -4.39 -0.50
CA VAL A 44 -23.97 -5.52 0.41
C VAL A 44 -25.39 -5.53 0.95
N ASN A 45 -25.88 -4.39 1.46
CA ASN A 45 -27.13 -4.35 2.18
C ASN A 45 -28.37 -4.24 1.27
N ILE A 46 -28.23 -3.63 0.08
CA ILE A 46 -29.36 -3.42 -0.85
C ILE A 46 -29.35 -4.48 -1.96
N PHE A 47 -28.18 -4.78 -2.53
CA PHE A 47 -28.07 -5.72 -3.64
C PHE A 47 -27.68 -7.14 -3.20
N HIS A 48 -27.49 -7.37 -1.90
CA HIS A 48 -27.14 -8.68 -1.32
C HIS A 48 -25.96 -9.37 -2.02
N LEU A 49 -24.98 -8.58 -2.51
CA LEU A 49 -23.83 -9.11 -3.24
C LEU A 49 -22.90 -9.95 -2.36
N LEU A 50 -23.02 -9.87 -1.03
CA LEU A 50 -22.21 -10.63 -0.08
C LEU A 50 -23.08 -11.21 1.05
N PRO A 51 -22.66 -12.33 1.67
CA PRO A 51 -23.51 -13.08 2.61
C PRO A 51 -23.75 -12.36 3.94
N LYS A 52 -22.87 -11.46 4.36
CA LYS A 52 -22.96 -10.76 5.64
C LYS A 52 -23.35 -9.30 5.41
N SER A 53 -24.48 -8.88 5.99
CA SER A 53 -24.88 -7.46 6.03
C SER A 53 -23.92 -6.63 6.89
N ALA A 54 -23.63 -5.40 6.46
CA ALA A 54 -22.81 -4.44 7.21
C ALA A 54 -23.67 -3.69 8.24
N GLY A 55 -23.33 -3.84 9.53
CA GLY A 55 -23.96 -3.15 10.65
C GLY A 55 -23.20 -1.90 11.11
N LEU A 56 -23.71 -1.20 12.12
CA LEU A 56 -23.10 0.04 12.65
C LEU A 56 -21.67 -0.16 13.17
N ILE A 57 -21.39 -1.31 13.81
CA ILE A 57 -20.04 -1.65 14.31
C ILE A 57 -19.06 -1.82 13.13
N ASP A 58 -19.52 -2.41 12.03
CA ASP A 58 -18.71 -2.56 10.82
C ASP A 58 -18.35 -1.19 10.25
N ILE A 59 -19.32 -0.28 10.14
CA ILE A 59 -19.09 1.09 9.67
C ILE A 59 -18.10 1.83 10.58
N PHE A 60 -18.35 1.81 11.89
CA PHE A 60 -17.52 2.53 12.86
C PHE A 60 -16.06 2.06 12.84
N THR A 61 -15.85 0.74 12.82
CA THR A 61 -14.50 0.16 12.79
C THR A 61 -13.77 0.44 11.47
N HIS A 62 -14.48 0.49 10.34
CA HIS A 62 -13.89 0.87 9.05
C HIS A 62 -13.55 2.35 8.97
N VAL A 63 -14.41 3.24 9.48
CA VAL A 63 -14.14 4.69 9.54
C VAL A 63 -12.90 4.98 10.41
N LEU A 64 -12.71 4.23 11.48
CA LEU A 64 -11.56 4.37 12.38
C LEU A 64 -10.33 3.56 11.96
N TYR A 65 -10.38 2.77 10.89
CA TYR A 65 -9.28 1.89 10.44
C TYR A 65 -8.82 0.88 11.50
N ILE A 66 -9.77 0.37 12.30
CA ILE A 66 -9.53 -0.64 13.35
C ILE A 66 -10.28 -1.95 13.08
N HIS A 67 -10.94 -2.07 11.93
CA HIS A 67 -11.70 -3.25 11.55
C HIS A 67 -10.83 -4.52 11.46
N ASN A 68 -9.52 -4.38 11.25
CA ASN A 68 -8.57 -5.50 11.23
C ASN A 68 -8.16 -6.00 12.64
N PHE A 69 -8.66 -5.42 13.74
CA PHE A 69 -8.43 -5.93 15.10
C PHE A 69 -9.43 -7.01 15.53
N ASN A 70 -10.49 -7.23 14.74
CA ASN A 70 -11.48 -8.26 15.02
C ASN A 70 -11.88 -8.97 13.73
N ILE A 71 -11.82 -10.31 13.74
CA ILE A 71 -12.16 -11.13 12.58
C ILE A 71 -13.58 -10.90 12.09
N LYS A 72 -14.51 -10.54 12.99
CA LYS A 72 -15.90 -10.26 12.64
C LYS A 72 -16.03 -9.00 11.77
N THR A 73 -15.17 -8.01 11.97
CA THR A 73 -15.22 -6.72 11.26
C THR A 73 -14.25 -6.65 10.09
N MET A 74 -13.19 -7.46 10.07
CA MET A 74 -12.12 -7.39 9.08
C MET A 74 -12.61 -7.57 7.63
N TYR A 75 -13.62 -8.40 7.42
CA TYR A 75 -14.16 -8.77 6.10
C TYR A 75 -15.60 -8.33 5.88
N SER A 76 -16.16 -7.46 6.72
CA SER A 76 -17.60 -7.20 6.72
C SER A 76 -18.10 -6.23 5.66
N ILE A 77 -17.25 -5.33 5.15
CA ILE A 77 -17.61 -4.40 4.07
C ILE A 77 -16.87 -4.79 2.79
N SER A 78 -15.55 -4.85 2.87
CA SER A 78 -14.72 -5.32 1.77
C SER A 78 -13.48 -6.00 2.29
N GLY A 79 -13.25 -7.22 1.80
CA GLY A 79 -12.17 -8.05 2.27
C GLY A 79 -10.79 -7.63 1.78
N VAL A 80 -10.67 -6.58 0.97
CA VAL A 80 -9.37 -5.98 0.64
C VAL A 80 -9.00 -4.85 1.60
N PHE A 81 -9.97 -4.26 2.32
CA PHE A 81 -9.72 -3.08 3.15
C PHE A 81 -8.81 -3.31 4.36
N TRP A 82 -8.48 -4.55 4.71
CA TRP A 82 -7.54 -4.85 5.80
C TRP A 82 -6.17 -4.16 5.60
N SER A 83 -5.69 -4.06 4.35
CA SER A 83 -4.39 -3.46 4.05
C SER A 83 -4.39 -1.95 4.33
N LEU A 84 -5.53 -1.28 4.16
CA LEU A 84 -5.69 0.15 4.43
C LEU A 84 -5.64 0.45 5.92
N ALA A 85 -6.20 -0.43 6.76
CA ALA A 85 -6.04 -0.33 8.21
C ALA A 85 -4.57 -0.44 8.62
N VAL A 86 -3.87 -1.42 8.06
CA VAL A 86 -2.42 -1.60 8.27
C VAL A 86 -1.64 -0.36 7.81
N GLU A 87 -1.96 0.22 6.65
CA GLU A 87 -1.30 1.43 6.14
C GLU A 87 -1.50 2.64 7.08
N MET A 88 -2.73 2.84 7.59
CA MET A 88 -3.02 3.92 8.53
C MET A 88 -2.32 3.74 9.88
N GLN A 89 -2.25 2.50 10.38
CA GLN A 89 -1.50 2.13 11.59
C GLN A 89 -0.01 2.40 11.39
N PHE A 90 0.55 2.04 10.23
CA PHE A 90 1.93 2.35 9.89
C PHE A 90 2.20 3.86 9.87
N TYR A 91 1.30 4.66 9.29
CA TYR A 91 1.47 6.12 9.29
C TYR A 91 1.48 6.73 10.70
N LEU A 92 0.70 6.18 11.63
CA LEU A 92 0.76 6.58 13.03
C LEU A 92 2.14 6.29 13.63
N MET A 93 2.69 5.10 13.35
CA MET A 93 3.96 4.65 13.93
C MET A 93 5.19 5.30 13.29
N LEU A 94 5.15 5.62 12.00
CA LEU A 94 6.34 5.97 11.22
C LEU A 94 7.17 7.10 11.85
N PRO A 95 6.63 8.28 12.22
CA PRO A 95 7.46 9.34 12.79
C PRO A 95 8.17 8.93 14.09
N VAL A 96 7.54 8.09 14.91
CA VAL A 96 8.16 7.55 16.14
C VAL A 96 9.32 6.61 15.79
N LEU A 97 9.10 5.71 14.83
CA LEU A 97 10.14 4.82 14.32
C LEU A 97 11.32 5.61 13.71
N MET A 98 11.05 6.74 13.05
CA MET A 98 12.10 7.60 12.50
C MET A 98 13.01 8.23 13.56
N VAL A 99 12.46 8.54 14.74
CA VAL A 99 13.23 9.10 15.87
C VAL A 99 14.04 8.02 16.57
N ILE A 100 13.43 6.87 16.83
CA ILE A 100 14.08 5.76 17.56
C ILE A 100 15.20 5.13 16.69
N PHE A 101 14.90 4.86 15.42
CA PHE A 101 15.78 4.20 14.46
C PHE A 101 16.47 5.23 13.55
N ASN A 102 17.25 6.10 14.19
CA ASN A 102 17.92 7.23 13.53
C ASN A 102 19.26 6.89 12.86
N SER A 103 19.90 5.76 13.21
CA SER A 103 21.15 5.30 12.58
C SER A 103 20.93 4.12 11.64
N ASP A 104 21.87 3.91 10.71
CA ASP A 104 21.75 2.84 9.72
C ASP A 104 21.77 1.45 10.34
N ILE A 105 22.65 1.21 11.31
CA ILE A 105 22.72 -0.08 12.00
C ILE A 105 21.39 -0.39 12.72
N LYS A 106 20.80 0.59 13.40
CA LYS A 106 19.50 0.43 14.07
C LYS A 106 18.39 0.09 13.07
N ARG A 107 18.38 0.73 11.90
CA ARG A 107 17.40 0.46 10.85
C ARG A 107 17.56 -0.93 10.26
N VAL A 108 18.78 -1.37 9.99
CA VAL A 108 19.06 -2.72 9.49
C VAL A 108 18.66 -3.76 10.53
N LEU A 109 19.01 -3.56 11.80
CA LEU A 109 18.58 -4.42 12.90
C LEU A 109 17.05 -4.48 13.02
N LEU A 110 16.35 -3.35 12.84
CA LEU A 110 14.89 -3.32 12.81
C LEU A 110 14.32 -4.14 11.65
N VAL A 111 14.89 -4.02 10.44
CA VAL A 111 14.45 -4.83 9.28
C VAL A 111 14.64 -6.33 9.56
N ILE A 112 15.79 -6.73 10.10
CA ILE A 112 16.08 -8.13 10.45
C ILE A 112 15.11 -8.62 11.54
N PHE A 113 14.91 -7.81 12.59
CA PHE A 113 13.97 -8.13 13.67
C PHE A 113 12.54 -8.31 13.14
N LEU A 114 12.04 -7.39 12.30
CA LEU A 114 10.70 -7.47 11.74
C LEU A 114 10.52 -8.61 10.75
N PHE A 115 11.58 -8.97 10.02
CA PHE A 115 11.59 -10.17 9.18
C PHE A 115 11.39 -11.42 10.04
N GLY A 116 12.20 -11.56 11.10
CA GLY A 116 12.10 -12.66 12.06
C GLY A 116 10.74 -12.69 12.75
N LEU A 117 10.23 -11.55 13.20
CA LEU A 117 8.92 -11.43 13.84
C LEU A 117 7.79 -11.88 12.90
N SER A 118 7.81 -11.43 11.64
CA SER A 118 6.80 -11.81 10.64
C SER A 118 6.79 -13.32 10.40
N LEU A 119 7.98 -13.93 10.30
CA LEU A 119 8.15 -15.37 10.16
C LEU A 119 7.67 -16.11 11.42
N SER A 120 8.07 -15.68 12.61
CA SER A 120 7.66 -16.29 13.89
C SER A 120 6.14 -16.24 14.10
N ILE A 121 5.49 -15.13 13.75
CA ILE A 121 4.02 -15.03 13.80
C ILE A 121 3.39 -16.09 12.90
N HIS A 122 3.91 -16.25 11.68
CA HIS A 122 3.38 -17.26 10.76
C HIS A 122 3.61 -18.69 11.24
N LEU A 123 4.76 -18.97 11.85
CA LEU A 123 5.09 -20.31 12.37
C LEU A 123 4.27 -20.69 13.60
N ILE A 124 3.98 -19.73 14.49
CA ILE A 124 3.33 -19.98 15.78
C ILE A 124 1.81 -19.78 15.71
N ALA A 125 1.34 -18.86 14.87
CA ALA A 125 -0.04 -18.40 14.83
C ALA A 125 -0.59 -18.34 13.40
N SER A 126 -0.27 -19.35 12.57
CA SER A 126 -0.72 -19.46 11.17
C SER A 126 -2.24 -19.31 11.01
N ASP A 127 -3.01 -19.83 11.96
CA ASP A 127 -4.48 -19.82 11.92
C ASP A 127 -5.07 -18.48 12.39
N ASN A 128 -4.25 -17.63 13.01
CA ASN A 128 -4.69 -16.32 13.49
C ASN A 128 -4.52 -15.27 12.38
N VAL A 129 -5.61 -15.09 11.62
CA VAL A 129 -5.69 -14.11 10.52
C VAL A 129 -5.38 -12.68 10.99
N ILE A 130 -5.77 -12.29 12.19
CA ILE A 130 -5.56 -10.92 12.70
C ILE A 130 -4.06 -10.64 12.86
N LEU A 131 -3.30 -11.62 13.36
CA LEU A 131 -1.86 -11.48 13.54
C LEU A 131 -1.13 -11.55 12.20
N THR A 132 -1.46 -12.57 11.38
CA THR A 132 -0.79 -12.82 10.11
C THR A 132 -1.04 -11.74 9.06
N TRP A 133 -2.20 -11.08 9.11
CA TRP A 133 -2.62 -9.99 8.20
C TRP A 133 -2.64 -8.62 8.89
N GLY A 134 -2.03 -8.54 10.07
CA GLY A 134 -1.93 -7.32 10.86
C GLY A 134 -0.65 -6.53 10.61
N ILE A 135 -0.54 -5.39 11.29
CA ILE A 135 0.64 -4.53 11.26
C ILE A 135 1.91 -5.27 11.62
N ALA A 136 1.88 -6.20 12.59
CA ALA A 136 3.08 -6.90 13.06
C ALA A 136 3.77 -7.74 11.97
N SER A 137 3.00 -8.43 11.12
CA SER A 137 3.54 -9.23 10.01
C SER A 137 3.95 -8.38 8.81
N TYR A 138 3.32 -7.23 8.58
CA TYR A 138 3.54 -6.40 7.39
C TYR A 138 4.44 -5.18 7.60
N LEU A 139 4.74 -4.81 8.86
CA LEU A 139 5.63 -3.69 9.16
C LEU A 139 7.00 -3.84 8.50
N TYR A 140 7.49 -5.08 8.34
CA TYR A 140 8.70 -5.40 7.59
C TYR A 140 8.73 -4.72 6.21
N VAL A 141 7.67 -4.86 5.42
CA VAL A 141 7.63 -4.37 4.02
C VAL A 141 7.76 -2.85 3.98
N PHE A 142 7.08 -2.16 4.91
CA PHE A 142 7.13 -0.70 5.00
C PHE A 142 8.51 -0.19 5.44
N ILE A 143 9.12 -0.84 6.45
CA ILE A 143 10.45 -0.45 6.94
C ILE A 143 11.52 -0.79 5.91
N LEU A 144 11.43 -1.93 5.23
CA LEU A 144 12.33 -2.28 4.13
C LEU A 144 12.27 -1.21 3.04
N GLY A 145 11.07 -0.82 2.60
CA GLY A 145 10.90 0.25 1.61
C GLY A 145 11.48 1.59 2.08
N TRP A 146 11.32 1.93 3.36
CA TRP A 146 11.93 3.13 3.94
C TRP A 146 13.48 3.07 3.93
N VAL A 147 14.07 1.95 4.35
CA VAL A 147 15.52 1.76 4.35
C VAL A 147 16.10 1.79 2.94
N LEU A 148 15.49 1.07 2.00
CA LEU A 148 15.90 1.06 0.59
C LEU A 148 15.83 2.45 -0.03
N TYR A 149 14.80 3.24 0.30
CA TYR A 149 14.71 4.63 -0.17
C TYR A 149 15.85 5.51 0.37
N LEU A 150 16.24 5.36 1.64
CA LEU A 150 17.35 6.12 2.22
C LEU A 150 18.71 5.67 1.67
N LYS A 151 18.83 4.39 1.30
CA LYS A 151 20.07 3.81 0.76
C LYS A 151 20.14 3.77 -0.76
N LYS A 152 19.13 4.28 -1.46
CA LYS A 152 19.05 4.22 -2.94
C LYS A 152 20.30 4.76 -3.63
N ASP A 153 20.92 5.83 -3.12
CA ASP A 153 22.08 6.47 -3.74
C ASP A 153 23.35 5.63 -3.55
N ALA A 154 23.50 5.00 -2.38
CA ALA A 154 24.56 4.03 -2.12
C ALA A 154 24.38 2.75 -2.95
N LEU A 155 23.13 2.29 -3.10
CA LEU A 155 22.77 1.11 -3.89
C LEU A 155 22.84 1.36 -5.40
N LYS A 156 22.82 2.62 -5.84
CA LYS A 156 22.89 2.99 -7.26
C LYS A 156 24.13 2.44 -7.95
N GLY A 157 25.28 2.43 -7.27
CA GLY A 157 26.52 1.86 -7.81
C GLY A 157 26.40 0.39 -8.17
N TYR A 158 25.61 -0.37 -7.41
CA TYR A 158 25.43 -1.82 -7.58
C TYR A 158 24.24 -2.18 -8.49
N LEU A 159 23.20 -1.35 -8.51
CA LEU A 159 21.91 -1.65 -9.16
C LEU A 159 21.64 -0.84 -10.44
N SER A 160 22.59 -0.04 -10.91
CA SER A 160 22.42 0.82 -12.10
C SER A 160 22.65 0.12 -13.44
N GLY A 161 23.29 -1.05 -13.48
CA GLY A 161 23.53 -1.75 -14.73
C GLY A 161 22.27 -2.42 -15.31
N ARG A 162 22.18 -2.49 -16.64
CA ARG A 162 21.03 -3.11 -17.33
C ARG A 162 20.92 -4.61 -17.05
N ALA A 163 22.06 -5.29 -16.90
CA ALA A 163 22.09 -6.72 -16.57
C ALA A 163 21.41 -7.00 -15.21
N GLN A 164 21.71 -6.17 -14.21
CA GLN A 164 21.10 -6.26 -12.88
C GLN A 164 19.60 -5.99 -12.91
N LEU A 165 19.16 -5.01 -13.71
CA LEU A 165 17.74 -4.76 -13.92
C LEU A 165 17.03 -5.99 -14.53
N TYR A 166 17.54 -6.52 -15.64
CA TYR A 166 16.93 -7.67 -16.30
C TYR A 166 16.98 -8.92 -15.42
N PHE A 167 18.06 -9.12 -14.66
CA PHE A 167 18.15 -10.18 -13.67
C PHE A 167 17.06 -10.05 -12.60
N LEU A 168 16.88 -8.86 -12.02
CA LEU A 168 15.85 -8.62 -11.01
C LEU A 168 14.43 -8.75 -11.59
N ILE A 169 14.20 -8.33 -12.83
CA ILE A 169 12.93 -8.56 -13.53
C ILE A 169 12.69 -10.06 -13.71
N ALA A 170 13.67 -10.79 -14.24
CA ALA A 170 13.55 -12.22 -14.47
C ALA A 170 13.33 -12.99 -13.16
N LEU A 171 14.05 -12.62 -12.09
CA LEU A 171 13.88 -13.20 -10.76
C LEU A 171 12.51 -12.88 -10.18
N TYR A 172 12.04 -11.63 -10.28
CA TYR A 172 10.72 -11.27 -9.79
C TYR A 172 9.61 -12.00 -10.56
N VAL A 173 9.71 -12.05 -11.89
CA VAL A 173 8.74 -12.75 -12.75
C VAL A 173 8.76 -14.25 -12.49
N SER A 174 9.92 -14.88 -12.36
CA SER A 174 10.02 -16.31 -12.04
C SER A 174 9.38 -16.61 -10.69
N MET A 175 9.56 -15.72 -9.71
CA MET A 175 8.88 -15.84 -8.43
C MET A 175 7.35 -15.64 -8.54
N MET A 176 6.86 -14.80 -9.44
CA MET A 176 5.42 -14.66 -9.67
C MET A 176 4.78 -15.85 -10.39
N CYS A 177 5.58 -16.67 -11.09
CA CYS A 177 5.10 -17.88 -11.75
C CYS A 177 4.91 -19.07 -10.79
N ILE A 178 5.37 -18.97 -9.53
CA ILE A 178 5.11 -19.99 -8.51
C ILE A 178 3.65 -19.89 -8.06
N ASP A 179 3.01 -21.04 -7.81
CA ASP A 179 1.59 -21.13 -7.47
C ASP A 179 1.21 -20.15 -6.33
N PRO A 180 0.20 -19.27 -6.52
CA PRO A 180 -0.26 -18.33 -5.50
C PRO A 180 -0.64 -18.98 -4.16
N ILE A 181 -1.07 -20.24 -4.16
CA ILE A 181 -1.37 -21.01 -2.95
C ILE A 181 -0.08 -21.25 -2.16
N TYR A 182 1.03 -21.55 -2.85
CA TYR A 182 2.35 -21.69 -2.21
C TYR A 182 2.81 -20.36 -1.59
N ILE A 183 2.58 -19.23 -2.28
CA ILE A 183 2.89 -17.88 -1.78
C ILE A 183 2.10 -17.58 -0.51
N LYS A 184 0.80 -17.91 -0.48
CA LYS A 184 -0.08 -17.64 0.66
C LYS A 184 0.27 -18.48 1.89
N VAL A 185 0.75 -19.71 1.70
CA VAL A 185 1.13 -20.63 2.79
C VAL A 185 2.55 -20.38 3.27
N ASN A 186 3.41 -19.77 2.46
CA ASN A 186 4.83 -19.58 2.79
C ASN A 186 5.17 -18.10 3.01
N LYS A 187 5.05 -17.63 4.26
CA LYS A 187 5.40 -16.24 4.63
C LYS A 187 6.84 -15.88 4.28
N PHE A 188 7.80 -16.81 4.39
CA PHE A 188 9.18 -16.56 3.99
C PHE A 188 9.27 -16.18 2.51
N TYR A 189 8.53 -16.89 1.66
CA TYR A 189 8.46 -16.59 0.24
C TYR A 189 7.87 -15.20 -0.04
N GLU A 190 6.78 -14.82 0.63
CA GLU A 190 6.17 -13.50 0.55
C GLU A 190 7.17 -12.37 0.90
N LEU A 191 7.96 -12.56 1.97
CA LEU A 191 8.97 -11.62 2.41
C LEU A 191 10.12 -11.50 1.38
N LEU A 192 10.55 -12.62 0.78
CA LEU A 192 11.54 -12.64 -0.29
C LEU A 192 11.05 -11.89 -1.52
N VAL A 193 9.83 -12.17 -1.99
CA VAL A 193 9.22 -11.50 -3.14
C VAL A 193 9.18 -9.99 -2.91
N SER A 194 8.73 -9.57 -1.72
CA SER A 194 8.66 -8.16 -1.34
C SER A 194 10.04 -7.49 -1.34
N SER A 195 11.08 -8.24 -0.94
CA SER A 195 12.46 -7.76 -0.95
C SER A 195 13.02 -7.59 -2.34
N VAL A 196 12.83 -8.59 -3.20
CA VAL A 196 13.25 -8.54 -4.60
C VAL A 196 12.52 -7.40 -5.31
N PHE A 197 11.23 -7.23 -5.06
CA PHE A 197 10.46 -6.10 -5.60
C PHE A 197 11.01 -4.75 -5.13
N GLY A 198 11.36 -4.60 -3.85
CA GLY A 198 11.99 -3.38 -3.33
C GLY A 198 13.31 -3.06 -4.03
N LEU A 199 14.18 -4.06 -4.23
CA LEU A 199 15.45 -3.90 -4.96
C LEU A 199 15.24 -3.57 -6.43
N LEU A 200 14.25 -4.21 -7.07
CA LEU A 200 13.84 -3.92 -8.44
C LEU A 200 13.42 -2.46 -8.58
N MET A 201 12.62 -1.94 -7.65
CA MET A 201 12.22 -0.53 -7.64
C MET A 201 13.41 0.42 -7.52
N VAL A 202 14.39 0.10 -6.66
CA VAL A 202 15.64 0.89 -6.57
C VAL A 202 16.45 0.80 -7.87
N SER A 203 16.54 -0.38 -8.49
CA SER A 203 17.24 -0.55 -9.78
C SER A 203 16.59 0.28 -10.87
N VAL A 204 15.26 0.22 -11.02
CA VAL A 204 14.49 1.04 -11.99
C VAL A 204 14.72 2.53 -11.76
N MET A 205 14.74 2.99 -10.50
CA MET A 205 15.03 4.40 -10.17
C MET A 205 16.50 4.78 -10.41
N SER A 206 17.42 3.82 -10.34
CA SER A 206 18.86 4.01 -10.50
C SER A 206 19.28 4.05 -11.97
N GLN A 207 18.48 3.45 -12.85
CA GLN A 207 18.68 3.55 -14.30
C GLN A 207 18.63 5.03 -14.70
N SER A 208 19.63 5.46 -15.46
CA SER A 208 19.49 6.64 -16.31
C SER A 208 18.54 6.26 -17.46
N ILE A 209 17.24 6.18 -17.14
CA ILE A 209 16.20 6.05 -18.16
C ILE A 209 16.39 7.26 -19.07
N THR A 210 16.93 7.02 -20.26
CA THR A 210 17.14 8.04 -21.28
C THR A 210 15.82 8.78 -21.49
N GLN A 211 15.87 10.09 -21.75
CA GLN A 211 14.68 10.92 -21.95
C GLN A 211 13.67 10.28 -22.93
N ASN A 212 14.15 9.51 -23.90
CA ASN A 212 13.34 8.71 -24.84
C ASN A 212 12.44 7.66 -24.17
N LEU A 213 12.93 6.89 -23.19
CA LEU A 213 12.11 5.89 -22.50
C LEU A 213 11.10 6.54 -21.55
N ARG A 214 11.43 7.67 -20.91
CA ARG A 214 10.47 8.45 -20.13
C ARG A 214 9.30 8.97 -20.98
N ASN A 215 9.56 9.20 -22.26
CA ASN A 215 8.57 9.62 -23.25
C ASN A 215 7.88 8.47 -23.99
N SER A 216 8.27 7.21 -23.72
CA SER A 216 7.60 6.04 -24.29
C SER A 216 6.11 6.03 -23.94
N PHE A 217 5.30 5.66 -24.92
CA PHE A 217 3.87 5.42 -24.72
C PHE A 217 3.61 4.47 -23.54
N PHE A 218 4.37 3.38 -23.44
CA PHE A 218 4.20 2.39 -22.36
C PHE A 218 4.43 3.02 -20.98
N VAL A 219 5.52 3.76 -20.80
CA VAL A 219 5.82 4.42 -19.51
C VAL A 219 4.75 5.44 -19.16
N ARG A 220 4.27 6.22 -20.13
CA ARG A 220 3.19 7.19 -19.93
C ARG A 220 1.87 6.51 -19.58
N PHE A 221 1.54 5.43 -20.27
CA PHE A 221 0.33 4.64 -20.07
C PHE A 221 0.31 3.99 -18.68
N PHE A 222 1.36 3.25 -18.31
CA PHE A 222 1.45 2.64 -16.97
C PHE A 222 1.55 3.70 -15.87
N SER A 223 2.20 4.84 -16.11
CA SER A 223 2.18 5.96 -15.17
C SER A 223 0.80 6.60 -15.04
N TRP A 224 -0.03 6.58 -16.10
CA TRP A 224 -1.40 7.07 -16.07
C TRP A 224 -2.30 6.14 -15.26
N ILE A 225 -2.25 4.83 -15.52
CA ILE A 225 -2.95 3.81 -14.71
C ILE A 225 -2.47 3.86 -13.26
N GLY A 226 -1.16 3.95 -13.03
CA GLY A 226 -0.56 4.00 -11.70
C GLY A 226 -1.00 5.19 -10.86
N ARG A 227 -1.47 6.29 -11.47
CA ARG A 227 -2.10 7.41 -10.72
C ARG A 227 -3.50 7.08 -10.21
N MET A 228 -4.17 6.10 -10.81
CA MET A 228 -5.54 5.69 -10.51
C MET A 228 -5.60 4.35 -9.78
N SER A 229 -4.45 3.72 -9.53
CA SER A 229 -4.36 2.38 -8.96
C SER A 229 -5.02 2.28 -7.59
N PHE A 230 -5.00 3.36 -6.80
CA PHE A 230 -5.68 3.42 -5.52
C PHE A 230 -7.20 3.32 -5.67
N SER A 231 -7.81 4.15 -6.53
CA SER A 231 -9.23 4.03 -6.84
C SER A 231 -9.59 2.67 -7.44
N ILE A 232 -8.80 2.14 -8.38
CA ILE A 232 -9.03 0.79 -8.96
C ILE A 232 -9.01 -0.29 -7.87
N TYR A 233 -8.06 -0.20 -6.92
CA TYR A 233 -7.92 -1.13 -5.82
C TYR A 233 -9.16 -1.16 -4.91
N LEU A 234 -9.78 -0.01 -4.62
CA LEU A 234 -10.92 0.07 -3.70
C LEU A 234 -12.16 -0.73 -4.15
N TYR A 235 -12.30 -0.98 -5.45
CA TYR A 235 -13.48 -1.62 -6.04
C TYR A 235 -13.20 -3.03 -6.58
N ASN A 236 -11.99 -3.56 -6.40
CA ASN A 236 -11.65 -4.89 -6.92
C ASN A 236 -12.33 -6.05 -6.16
N TYR A 237 -12.94 -5.79 -5.00
CA TYR A 237 -13.59 -6.83 -4.20
C TYR A 237 -14.83 -7.46 -4.87
N ILE A 238 -15.26 -6.88 -5.99
CA ILE A 238 -16.37 -7.40 -6.82
C ILE A 238 -16.09 -8.80 -7.35
N TYR A 239 -14.82 -9.22 -7.46
CA TYR A 239 -14.44 -10.60 -7.79
C TYR A 239 -15.01 -11.63 -6.82
N VAL A 240 -15.21 -11.27 -5.55
CA VAL A 240 -15.79 -12.18 -4.56
C VAL A 240 -17.29 -12.35 -4.77
N ALA A 241 -18.00 -11.29 -5.18
CA ALA A 241 -19.43 -11.34 -5.44
C ALA A 241 -19.78 -12.16 -6.71
N PHE A 242 -18.96 -12.07 -7.76
CA PHE A 242 -19.24 -12.71 -9.06
C PHE A 242 -18.37 -13.93 -9.38
N GLY A 243 -17.52 -14.35 -8.43
CA GLY A 243 -16.55 -15.42 -8.61
C GLY A 243 -15.26 -14.97 -9.30
N PHE A 244 -14.16 -15.64 -8.97
CA PHE A 244 -12.84 -15.30 -9.51
C PHE A 244 -12.78 -15.44 -11.04
N PRO A 245 -12.09 -14.52 -11.75
CA PRO A 245 -12.03 -14.50 -13.21
C PRO A 245 -11.56 -15.81 -13.86
N SER A 246 -10.72 -16.59 -13.17
CA SER A 246 -10.19 -17.86 -13.67
C SER A 246 -11.21 -18.99 -13.68
N LYS A 247 -12.37 -18.82 -13.05
CA LYS A 247 -13.41 -19.86 -12.92
C LYS A 247 -14.74 -19.48 -13.57
N SER A 248 -14.86 -18.29 -14.16
CA SER A 248 -16.13 -17.80 -14.73
C SER A 248 -15.95 -17.20 -16.13
N SER A 249 -16.94 -17.42 -17.01
CA SER A 249 -16.98 -16.83 -18.37
C SER A 249 -17.04 -15.30 -18.37
N TYR A 250 -17.22 -14.68 -17.20
CA TYR A 250 -17.32 -13.23 -17.00
C TYR A 250 -16.02 -12.59 -16.51
N GLY A 251 -14.92 -13.34 -16.41
CA GLY A 251 -13.66 -12.84 -15.86
C GLY A 251 -13.12 -11.59 -16.57
N ILE A 252 -13.06 -11.59 -17.91
CA ILE A 252 -12.58 -10.44 -18.70
C ILE A 252 -13.53 -9.23 -18.57
N PRO A 253 -14.86 -9.37 -18.76
CA PRO A 253 -15.81 -8.29 -18.51
C PRO A 253 -15.68 -7.67 -17.11
N LEU A 254 -15.45 -8.49 -16.08
CA LEU A 254 -15.35 -8.04 -14.71
C LEU A 254 -14.06 -7.24 -14.46
N VAL A 255 -12.93 -7.69 -14.99
CA VAL A 255 -11.67 -6.93 -14.95
C VAL A 255 -11.83 -5.59 -15.67
N ALA A 256 -12.45 -5.58 -16.86
CA ALA A 256 -12.70 -4.37 -17.62
C ALA A 256 -13.62 -3.40 -16.84
N PHE A 257 -14.69 -3.92 -16.23
CA PHE A 257 -15.58 -3.13 -15.37
C PHE A 257 -14.82 -2.47 -14.22
N ILE A 258 -13.98 -3.22 -13.49
CA ILE A 258 -13.21 -2.67 -12.35
C ILE A 258 -12.25 -1.58 -12.80
N LEU A 259 -11.58 -1.77 -13.93
CA LEU A 259 -10.68 -0.75 -14.49
C LEU A 259 -11.48 0.51 -14.85
N VAL A 260 -12.56 0.37 -15.62
CA VAL A 260 -13.39 1.51 -16.04
C VAL A 260 -14.03 2.21 -14.84
N PHE A 261 -14.61 1.46 -13.92
CA PHE A 261 -15.25 2.00 -12.71
C PHE A 261 -14.25 2.65 -11.77
N GLY A 262 -13.08 2.03 -11.56
CA GLY A 262 -11.99 2.62 -10.78
C GLY A 262 -11.45 3.91 -11.37
N ILE A 263 -11.28 3.96 -12.70
CA ILE A 263 -10.89 5.18 -13.43
C ILE A 263 -11.97 6.27 -13.28
N PHE A 264 -13.24 5.90 -13.41
CA PHE A 264 -14.36 6.80 -13.19
C PHE A 264 -14.36 7.39 -11.78
N MET A 265 -14.22 6.54 -10.74
CA MET A 265 -14.15 6.99 -9.34
C MET A 265 -12.91 7.83 -9.05
N TYR A 266 -11.80 7.59 -9.73
CA TYR A 266 -10.62 8.46 -9.65
C TYR A 266 -10.95 9.88 -10.11
N TYR A 267 -11.58 10.03 -11.28
CA TYR A 267 -11.92 11.35 -11.82
C TYR A 267 -13.04 12.04 -11.06
N MET A 268 -14.00 11.29 -10.52
CA MET A 268 -15.11 11.85 -9.75
C MET A 268 -14.72 12.26 -8.33
N VAL A 269 -13.89 11.46 -7.65
CA VAL A 269 -13.66 11.60 -6.20
C VAL A 269 -12.20 11.92 -5.90
N GLU A 270 -11.27 11.05 -6.29
CA GLU A 270 -9.88 11.15 -5.86
C GLU A 270 -9.18 12.40 -6.43
N SER A 271 -9.30 12.63 -7.75
CA SER A 271 -8.60 13.71 -8.45
C SER A 271 -9.07 15.11 -8.02
N PRO A 272 -10.38 15.42 -7.96
CA PRO A 272 -10.85 16.73 -7.48
C PRO A 272 -10.43 16.98 -6.04
N TYR A 273 -10.53 15.96 -5.19
CA TYR A 273 -10.15 16.08 -3.79
C TYR A 273 -8.63 16.30 -3.63
N GLU A 274 -7.80 15.62 -4.42
CA GLU A 274 -6.35 15.79 -4.39
C GLU A 274 -5.94 17.23 -4.76
N ILE A 275 -6.68 17.90 -5.66
CA ILE A 275 -6.47 19.31 -5.99
C ILE A 275 -6.78 20.20 -4.77
N ILE A 276 -7.92 19.98 -4.12
CA ILE A 276 -8.34 20.73 -2.92
C ILE A 276 -7.32 20.53 -1.79
N ARG A 277 -6.91 19.29 -1.54
CA ARG A 277 -5.92 18.92 -0.53
C ARG A 277 -4.58 19.64 -0.79
N LYS A 278 -4.07 19.62 -2.03
CA LYS A 278 -2.83 20.32 -2.38
C LYS A 278 -2.92 21.82 -2.13
N ARG A 279 -4.04 22.47 -2.46
CA ARG A 279 -4.25 23.90 -2.18
C ARG A 279 -4.17 24.21 -0.69
N ASN A 280 -4.90 23.48 0.15
CA ASN A 280 -4.97 23.72 1.60
C ASN A 280 -3.64 23.44 2.33
N PHE A 281 -2.88 22.43 1.88
CA PHE A 281 -1.62 22.04 2.51
C PHE A 281 -0.37 22.72 1.94
N ASN A 282 -0.48 23.40 0.80
CA ASN A 282 0.58 24.23 0.22
C ASN A 282 0.41 25.71 0.60
N SER A 283 -0.82 26.23 0.73
CA SER A 283 -1.06 27.61 1.21
C SER A 283 -0.55 27.80 2.64
N SER A 284 -0.68 26.78 3.49
CA SER A 284 -0.13 26.72 4.86
C SER A 284 1.40 26.52 4.94
N ALA A 285 2.12 26.62 3.82
CA ALA A 285 3.58 26.77 3.79
C ALA A 285 4.01 28.21 3.44
N MET A 286 3.07 29.05 2.96
CA MET A 286 3.32 30.45 2.60
C MET A 286 2.99 31.43 3.74
N SER A 287 2.20 31.04 4.76
CA SER A 287 1.86 31.91 5.90
C SER A 287 2.79 31.79 7.12
N THR A 288 3.95 31.15 6.97
CA THR A 288 4.99 31.05 8.02
C THR A 288 6.34 31.54 7.50
N LYS A 289 6.32 32.68 6.82
CA LYS A 289 7.49 33.52 6.60
C LYS A 289 7.24 34.85 7.27
#